data_AF-A0A3R8J5Z3-F1
#
_entry.id   AF-A0A3R8J5Z3-F1
#
_cell.length_a   1.000
_cell.length_b   1.000
_cell.length_c   1.000
_cell.angle_alpha   90.00
_cell.angle_beta   90.00
_cell.angle_gamma   90.00
#
_symmetry.space_group_name_H-M   'P 1'
#
loop_
_entity.id
_entity.type
_entity.pdbx_description
1 polymer ?
#
loop_
_entity_poly.entity_id
_entity_poly.type
_entity_poly.pdbx_seq_one_letter_code
_entity_poly.pdbx_strand_id
1 'polypeptide(L)'
;MQNDGMTVFPADYNSSYHLILKRGTDHFAYYYFKVDKLDQRVTFFDDVERSGISIKTQITRTFMRNLVKAIDWHPVGNSIIVEIYNVERAETRATRLACDI
;
A
#
# COMPACT_ATOMS: atom_id res chain seq x y z
N MET A 1 14.12 -19.72 6.36
CA MET A 1 13.57 -19.00 5.19
C MET A 1 12.60 -17.96 5.73
N GLN A 2 12.90 -16.66 5.56
CA GLN A 2 11.97 -15.60 5.98
C GLN A 2 10.74 -15.67 5.08
N ASN A 3 9.57 -15.93 5.67
CA ASN A 3 8.27 -15.88 4.98
C ASN A 3 7.88 -14.42 4.75
N ASP A 4 8.66 -13.74 3.91
CA ASP A 4 8.34 -12.41 3.43
C ASP A 4 7.26 -12.54 2.36
N GLY A 5 6.05 -12.11 2.72
CA GLY A 5 4.87 -12.21 1.88
C GLY A 5 4.36 -10.84 1.50
N MET A 6 4.04 -10.65 0.21
CA MET A 6 3.36 -9.46 -0.28
C MET A 6 2.05 -9.90 -0.91
N THR A 7 0.94 -9.40 -0.37
CA THR A 7 -0.40 -9.65 -0.92
C THR A 7 -1.01 -8.32 -1.32
N VAL A 8 -1.60 -8.28 -2.52
CA VAL A 8 -2.24 -7.08 -3.07
C VAL A 8 -3.63 -7.46 -3.53
N PHE A 9 -4.62 -6.64 -3.21
CA PHE A 9 -6.01 -6.83 -3.65
C PHE A 9 -6.67 -5.48 -3.94
N PRO A 10 -7.63 -5.43 -4.87
CA PRO A 10 -8.33 -4.20 -5.21
C PRO A 10 -9.11 -3.68 -4.00
N ALA A 11 -9.11 -2.35 -3.83
CA ALA A 11 -9.87 -1.68 -2.78
C ALA A 11 -11.33 -1.51 -3.20
N ASP A 12 -11.60 -0.78 -4.29
CA ASP A 12 -12.96 -0.60 -4.81
C ASP A 12 -12.93 -0.29 -6.33
N TYR A 13 -12.78 0.99 -6.68
CA TYR A 13 -12.74 1.55 -8.03
C TYR A 13 -11.59 2.57 -8.14
N ASN A 14 -11.18 2.91 -9.38
CA ASN A 14 -10.08 3.84 -9.71
C ASN A 14 -8.67 3.37 -9.31
N SER A 15 -8.26 2.18 -9.77
CA SER A 15 -6.87 1.71 -9.66
C SER A 15 -6.29 1.84 -8.25
N SER A 16 -7.14 1.57 -7.25
CA SER A 16 -6.84 1.65 -5.83
C SER A 16 -6.69 0.25 -5.26
N TYR A 17 -5.71 0.05 -4.39
CA TYR A 17 -5.30 -1.26 -3.91
C TYR A 17 -4.94 -1.24 -2.43
N HIS A 18 -5.20 -2.36 -1.78
CA HIS A 18 -4.65 -2.69 -0.48
C HIS A 18 -3.40 -3.52 -0.64
N LEU A 19 -2.42 -3.27 0.23
CA LEU A 19 -1.15 -3.98 0.31
C LEU A 19 -0.99 -4.52 1.72
N ILE A 20 -0.72 -5.81 1.83
CA ILE A 20 -0.36 -6.48 3.08
C ILE A 20 1.09 -6.96 2.96
N LEU A 21 1.94 -6.53 3.89
CA LEU A 21 3.31 -7.00 4.02
C LEU A 21 3.45 -7.86 5.28
N LYS A 22 3.91 -9.10 5.10
CA LYS A 22 4.42 -9.96 6.17
C LYS A 22 5.94 -9.97 6.06
N ARG A 23 6.65 -9.57 7.10
CA ARG A 23 8.12 -9.37 7.06
C ARG A 23 8.81 -10.07 8.22
N GLY A 24 8.80 -11.40 8.24
CA GLY A 24 9.41 -12.18 9.33
C GLY A 24 8.88 -11.89 10.74
N THR A 25 7.86 -11.03 10.87
CA THR A 25 7.21 -10.59 12.11
C THR A 25 5.85 -11.28 12.24
N ASP A 26 5.36 -11.38 13.47
CA ASP A 26 3.99 -11.83 13.77
C ASP A 26 2.93 -10.82 13.33
N HIS A 27 3.34 -9.58 13.03
CA HIS A 27 2.47 -8.49 12.63
C HIS A 27 2.48 -8.28 11.11
N PHE A 28 1.30 -8.02 10.56
CA PHE A 28 1.10 -7.61 9.17
C PHE A 28 1.07 -6.09 9.08
N ALA A 29 1.84 -5.51 8.17
CA ALA A 29 1.76 -4.09 7.86
C ALA A 29 0.76 -3.88 6.70
N TYR A 30 -0.21 -3.00 6.92
CA TYR A 30 -1.28 -2.72 5.98
C TYR A 30 -1.10 -1.34 5.37
N TYR A 31 -1.10 -1.26 4.05
CA TYR A 31 -1.00 -0.02 3.30
C TYR A 31 -2.13 0.11 2.28
N TYR A 32 -2.44 1.35 1.94
CA TYR A 32 -3.34 1.67 0.84
C TYR A 32 -2.56 2.48 -0.20
N PHE A 33 -2.79 2.19 -1.48
CA PHE A 33 -2.15 2.90 -2.55
C PHE A 33 -3.02 3.02 -3.79
N LYS A 34 -2.70 4.01 -4.62
CA LYS A 34 -3.32 4.25 -5.92
C LYS A 34 -2.28 4.12 -7.03
N VAL A 35 -2.73 3.72 -8.20
CA VAL A 35 -1.89 3.61 -9.39
C VAL A 35 -2.50 4.43 -10.51
N ASP A 36 -1.75 5.41 -11.01
CA ASP A 36 -2.02 6.05 -12.29
C ASP A 36 -1.14 5.39 -13.36
N LYS A 37 -1.77 4.57 -14.20
CA LYS A 37 -1.06 3.84 -15.26
C LYS A 37 -0.62 4.77 -16.41
N LEU A 38 -1.29 5.91 -16.61
CA LEU A 38 -0.96 6.87 -17.67
C LEU A 38 0.28 7.68 -17.30
N ASP A 39 0.34 8.15 -16.06
CA ASP A 39 1.49 8.92 -15.54
C ASP A 39 2.61 8.03 -14.95
N GLN A 40 2.43 6.71 -15.02
CA GLN A 40 3.33 5.72 -14.40
C GLN A 40 3.63 6.01 -12.92
N ARG A 41 2.58 6.34 -12.18
CA ARG A 41 2.67 6.81 -10.81
C ARG A 41 2.02 5.83 -9.83
N VAL A 42 2.69 5.62 -8.71
CA VAL A 42 2.15 4.91 -7.55
C VAL A 42 2.13 5.87 -6.37
N THR A 43 0.95 6.07 -5.81
CA THR A 43 0.73 6.97 -4.68
C THR A 43 0.37 6.15 -3.45
N PHE A 44 1.26 6.10 -2.47
CA PHE A 44 1.04 5.43 -1.19
C PHE A 44 0.45 6.38 -0.16
N PHE A 45 -0.47 5.88 0.64
CA PHE A 45 -1.03 6.54 1.82
C PHE A 45 -0.48 5.83 3.06
N ASP A 46 0.53 6.44 3.66
CA ASP A 46 1.32 5.85 4.75
C ASP A 46 0.69 6.19 6.10
N ASP A 47 -0.07 5.23 6.64
CA ASP A 47 -0.59 5.26 8.01
C ASP A 47 0.39 4.50 8.91
N VAL A 48 1.45 5.20 9.34
CA VAL A 48 2.53 4.60 10.14
C VAL A 48 2.04 4.15 11.52
N GLU A 49 1.07 4.85 12.09
CA GLU A 49 0.46 4.47 13.38
C GLU A 49 -0.23 3.12 13.29
N ARG A 50 -0.95 2.85 12.20
CA ARG A 50 -1.62 1.57 11.99
C ARG A 50 -0.67 0.46 11.54
N SER A 51 0.24 0.77 10.62
CA SER A 51 1.12 -0.22 10.00
C SER A 51 2.37 -0.54 10.84
N GLY A 52 2.71 0.32 11.80
CA GLY A 52 3.91 0.24 12.65
C GLY A 52 5.22 0.53 11.92
N ILE A 53 5.21 0.57 10.58
CA ILE A 53 6.41 0.73 9.73
C ILE A 53 6.04 1.57 8.51
N SER A 54 6.81 2.61 8.24
CA SER A 54 6.61 3.43 7.03
C SER A 54 6.89 2.65 5.74
N ILE A 55 6.00 2.79 4.76
CA ILE A 55 6.17 2.21 3.41
C ILE A 55 7.45 2.68 2.72
N LYS A 56 7.91 3.90 3.04
CA LYS A 56 9.15 4.49 2.50
C LYS A 56 10.36 3.60 2.72
N THR A 57 10.42 2.93 3.87
CA THR A 57 11.53 2.04 4.23
C THR A 57 11.47 0.69 3.50
N GLN A 58 10.31 0.34 2.94
CA GLN A 58 10.07 -0.93 2.27
C GLN A 58 10.22 -0.84 0.75
N ILE A 59 10.14 0.37 0.18
CA ILE A 59 10.26 0.60 -1.27
C ILE A 59 11.69 0.30 -1.73
N THR A 60 11.82 -0.83 -2.39
CA THR A 60 13.04 -1.29 -3.08
C THR A 60 12.70 -1.64 -4.52
N ARG A 61 13.74 -1.82 -5.36
CA ARG A 61 13.55 -2.24 -6.75
C ARG A 61 12.83 -3.60 -6.86
N THR A 62 13.12 -4.53 -5.95
CA THR A 62 12.47 -5.84 -5.90
C THR A 62 11.02 -5.73 -5.44
N PHE A 63 10.77 -4.92 -4.41
CA PHE A 63 9.41 -4.61 -3.95
C PHE A 63 8.55 -4.06 -5.09
N MET A 64 9.01 -3.02 -5.78
CA MET A 64 8.24 -2.41 -6.87
C MET A 64 7.98 -3.39 -8.02
N ARG A 65 8.96 -4.24 -8.36
CA ARG A 65 8.75 -5.28 -9.37
C ARG A 65 7.69 -6.30 -8.97
N ASN A 66 7.69 -6.74 -7.72
CA ASN A 66 6.69 -7.67 -7.23
C ASN A 66 5.32 -6.98 -7.20
N LEU A 67 5.25 -5.72 -6.76
CA LEU A 67 4.03 -4.93 -6.69
C LEU A 67 3.37 -4.83 -8.07
N VAL A 68 4.15 -4.41 -9.08
CA VAL A 68 3.72 -4.27 -10.48
C VAL A 68 3.19 -5.60 -11.04
N LYS A 69 3.86 -6.71 -10.75
CA LYS A 69 3.39 -8.07 -11.12
C LYS A 69 2.08 -8.43 -10.43
N ALA A 70 1.94 -8.12 -9.15
CA ALA A 70 0.75 -8.46 -8.38
C ALA A 70 -0.52 -7.72 -8.85
N ILE A 71 -0.35 -6.53 -9.44
CA ILE A 71 -1.46 -5.73 -10.01
C ILE A 71 -1.59 -5.88 -11.54
N ASP A 72 -0.86 -6.82 -12.14
CA ASP A 72 -0.80 -7.06 -13.59
C ASP A 72 -0.60 -5.77 -14.41
N TRP A 73 0.35 -4.95 -13.98
CA TRP A 73 0.68 -3.70 -14.67
C TRP A 73 1.96 -3.85 -15.51
N HIS A 74 1.92 -3.28 -16.71
CA HIS A 74 3.05 -3.23 -17.64
C HIS A 74 3.45 -1.76 -17.84
N PRO A 75 4.37 -1.21 -17.03
CA PRO A 75 4.83 0.18 -17.16
C PRO A 75 5.58 0.39 -18.49
N VAL A 76 5.42 1.58 -19.07
CA VAL A 76 6.02 1.96 -20.35
C VAL A 76 7.37 2.64 -20.11
N GLY A 77 8.45 1.89 -20.22
CA GLY A 77 9.81 2.39 -19.99
C GLY A 77 10.40 1.93 -18.66
N ASN A 78 11.39 2.67 -18.15
CA ASN A 78 12.24 2.21 -17.04
C ASN A 78 12.00 2.95 -15.70
N SER A 79 11.01 3.84 -15.64
CA SER A 79 10.76 4.71 -14.49
C SER A 79 9.32 4.66 -14.04
N ILE A 80 9.11 4.52 -12.73
CA ILE A 80 7.82 4.65 -12.05
C ILE A 80 7.98 5.77 -11.03
N ILE A 81 7.07 6.73 -11.04
CA ILE A 81 7.01 7.81 -10.04
C ILE A 81 6.37 7.23 -8.78
N VAL A 82 6.99 7.45 -7.62
CA VAL A 82 6.45 7.01 -6.33
C VAL A 82 6.23 8.22 -5.44
N GLU A 83 4.98 8.44 -5.05
CA GLU A 83 4.57 9.47 -4.10
C GLU A 83 4.11 8.83 -2.80
N ILE A 84 4.40 9.48 -1.68
CA ILE A 84 4.04 8.99 -0.34
C ILE A 84 3.38 10.14 0.40
N TYR A 85 2.11 9.96 0.76
CA TYR A 85 1.35 10.86 1.60
C TYR A 85 1.20 10.24 2.98
N ASN A 86 1.70 10.93 4.01
CA ASN A 86 1.48 10.50 5.37
C ASN A 86 0.02 10.78 5.74
N VAL A 87 -0.66 9.76 6.27
CA VAL A 87 -2.01 9.93 6.77
C VAL A 87 -1.91 10.40 8.22
N GLU A 88 -2.14 11.69 8.44
CA GLU A 88 -2.32 12.23 9.78
C GLU A 88 -3.74 11.95 10.23
N ARG A 89 -3.92 11.07 11.23
CA ARG A 89 -5.19 10.96 11.92
C ARG A 89 -5.32 12.17 12.83
N ALA A 90 -6.02 13.21 12.36
CA ALA A 90 -6.60 14.16 13.29
C ALA A 90 -7.46 13.34 14.27
N GLU A 91 -7.32 13.58 15.59
CA GLU A 91 -8.10 12.96 16.68
C GLU A 91 -9.60 13.30 16.61
N THR A 92 -10.21 13.21 15.43
CA THR A 92 -11.64 13.34 15.23
C THR A 92 -12.26 12.02 15.62
N ARG A 93 -12.67 11.96 16.90
CA ARG A 93 -13.64 11.06 17.50
C ARG A 93 -14.21 10.06 16.50
N ALA A 94 -13.85 8.79 16.63
CA ALA A 94 -14.50 7.70 15.94
C ALA A 94 -16.02 7.86 16.08
N THR A 95 -16.70 8.24 14.99
CA THR A 95 -18.15 8.10 14.90
C THR A 95 -18.42 6.60 14.90
N ARG A 96 -18.71 6.07 16.08
CA ARG A 96 -19.11 4.68 16.28
C ARG A 96 -20.47 4.52 15.61
N LEU A 97 -20.47 4.17 14.32
CA LEU A 97 -21.66 3.64 13.67
C LEU A 97 -21.91 2.28 14.31
N ALA A 98 -22.79 2.27 15.32
CA ALA A 98 -23.45 1.05 15.74
C ALA A 98 -24.32 0.61 14.56
N CYS A 99 -23.86 -0.40 13.82
CA CYS A 99 -24.74 -1.17 12.97
C CYS A 99 -25.44 -2.18 13.89
N ASP A 100 -26.70 -1.91 14.22
CA ASP A 100 -27.59 -2.93 14.77
C ASP A 100 -27.89 -3.94 13.65
N ILE A 101 -27.76 -5.24 13.96
CA ILE A 101 -28.22 -6.37 13.12
C ILE A 101 -29.68 -6.67 13.45
#